data_AF-A0A7C4ESU1-F1
#
_entry.id   AF-A0A7C4ESU1-F1
#
_cell.length_a   1.000
_cell.length_b   1.000
_cell.length_c   1.000
_cell.angle_alpha   90.00
_cell.angle_beta   90.00
_cell.angle_gamma   90.00
#
_symmetry.space_group_name_H-M   'P 1'
#
loop_
_entity.id
_entity.type
_entity.pdbx_description
1 polymer ?
#
loop_
_entity_poly.entity_id
_entity_poly.type
_entity_poly.pdbx_seq_one_letter_code
_entity_poly.pdbx_strand_id
1 'polypeptide(L)'
;MFDPWAFEKCGNKSAGVARQWLGRFGKVDNGQVGVFMAYASKTQHALCNARLFLPQEWTDNKSRCAAAGIPEQAYATHKSRGQLCLEMLEQSGGFLPHAWITGDDKLGRPTWFRRA
;
A
#
# COMPACT_ATOMS: atom_id res chain seq x y z
N MET A 1 -7.51 -0.27 -10.58
CA MET A 1 -7.37 1.02 -9.89
C MET A 1 -6.59 0.80 -8.61
N PHE A 2 -5.58 1.62 -8.34
CA PHE A 2 -4.79 1.59 -7.10
C PHE A 2 -5.02 2.86 -6.29
N ASP A 3 -5.34 2.70 -5.01
CA ASP A 3 -5.55 3.84 -4.11
C ASP A 3 -4.95 3.56 -2.73
N PRO A 4 -4.05 4.43 -2.24
CA PRO A 4 -3.62 4.41 -0.85
C PRO A 4 -4.63 5.09 0.07
N TRP A 5 -5.10 4.38 1.08
CA TRP A 5 -6.02 4.92 2.08
C TRP A 5 -5.37 5.00 3.46
N ALA A 6 -5.58 6.11 4.15
CA ALA A 6 -5.00 6.38 5.46
C ALA A 6 -5.97 6.16 6.62
N PHE A 7 -5.46 5.63 7.72
CA PHE A 7 -6.17 5.40 8.97
C PHE A 7 -5.40 6.07 10.12
N GLU A 8 -6.03 7.01 10.82
CA GLU A 8 -5.45 7.63 12.03
C GLU A 8 -5.31 6.59 13.15
N LYS A 9 -4.21 6.69 13.90
CA LYS A 9 -3.91 5.77 15.01
C LYS A 9 -3.26 6.53 16.16
N CYS A 10 -3.54 6.08 17.37
CA CYS A 10 -2.81 6.50 18.57
C CYS A 10 -1.80 5.41 18.99
N GLY A 11 -0.61 5.83 19.43
CA GLY A 11 0.45 4.92 19.91
C GLY A 11 1.34 4.33 18.82
N ASN A 12 2.19 3.38 19.21
CA ASN A 12 3.30 2.85 18.37
C ASN A 12 3.27 1.33 18.13
N LYS A 13 2.28 0.61 18.68
CA LYS A 13 2.21 -0.86 18.64
C LYS A 13 1.44 -1.44 17.45
N SER A 14 0.55 -0.67 16.81
CA SER A 14 -0.20 -1.16 15.63
C SER A 14 0.72 -1.29 14.41
N ALA A 15 0.65 -2.41 13.68
CA ALA A 15 1.49 -2.69 12.52
C ALA A 15 1.56 -1.53 11.51
N GLY A 16 2.74 -1.11 11.08
CA GLY A 16 2.90 -0.03 10.09
C GLY A 16 2.49 1.38 10.57
N VAL A 17 2.18 1.57 11.86
CA VAL A 17 1.88 2.90 12.41
C VAL A 17 3.15 3.74 12.52
N ALA A 18 3.13 4.92 11.91
CA ALA A 18 4.22 5.89 11.99
C ALA A 18 3.71 7.30 11.73
N ARG A 19 4.53 8.31 12.03
CA ARG A 19 4.31 9.67 11.55
C ARG A 19 4.59 9.73 10.05
N GLN A 20 3.55 9.83 9.25
CA GLN A 20 3.65 9.84 7.79
C GLN A 20 2.55 10.71 7.17
N TRP A 21 2.68 11.03 5.88
CA TRP A 21 1.63 11.78 5.18
C TRP A 21 0.35 10.93 5.08
N LEU A 22 -0.71 11.36 5.77
CA LEU A 22 -2.01 10.70 5.73
C LEU A 22 -2.89 11.40 4.68
N GLY A 23 -2.94 10.83 3.48
CA GLY A 23 -3.61 11.44 2.30
C GLY A 23 -5.02 11.93 2.57
N ARG A 24 -5.86 11.07 3.17
CA ARG A 24 -7.24 11.38 3.56
C ARG A 24 -7.37 12.60 4.48
N PHE A 25 -6.39 12.84 5.33
CA PHE A 25 -6.43 13.89 6.36
C PHE A 25 -5.62 15.14 5.97
N GLY A 26 -4.86 15.09 4.86
CA GLY A 26 -4.10 16.24 4.37
C GLY A 26 -2.97 16.72 5.28
N LYS A 27 -2.45 15.86 6.17
CA LYS A 27 -1.42 16.21 7.16
C LYS A 27 -0.41 15.08 7.37
N VAL A 28 0.75 15.43 7.93
CA VAL A 28 1.67 14.45 8.51
C VAL A 28 1.24 14.18 9.94
N ASP A 29 0.78 12.97 10.21
CA ASP A 29 0.34 12.55 11.53
C ASP A 29 0.59 11.05 11.74
N ASN A 30 0.33 10.58 12.96
CA ASN A 30 0.48 9.17 13.30
C ASN A 30 -0.67 8.35 12.72
N GLY A 31 -0.34 7.39 11.86
CA GLY A 31 -1.34 6.57 11.20
C GLY A 31 -0.75 5.42 10.41
N GLN A 32 -1.66 4.62 9.85
CA GLN A 32 -1.38 3.52 8.94
C GLN A 32 -1.84 3.90 7.54
N VAL A 33 -1.17 3.37 6.53
CA VAL A 33 -1.59 3.50 5.13
C VAL A 33 -1.76 2.11 4.54
N GLY A 34 -2.95 1.80 4.07
CA GLY A 34 -3.21 0.63 3.24
C GLY A 34 -3.12 1.00 1.76
N VAL A 35 -2.63 0.09 0.93
CA VAL A 35 -2.67 0.19 -0.53
C VAL A 35 -3.71 -0.81 -1.02
N PHE A 36 -4.71 -0.31 -1.74
CA PHE A 36 -5.84 -1.09 -2.20
C PHE A 36 -5.85 -1.18 -3.72
N MET A 37 -6.15 -2.36 -4.23
CA MET A 37 -6.40 -2.59 -5.64
C MET A 37 -7.87 -2.94 -5.84
N ALA A 38 -8.57 -2.09 -6.58
CA ALA A 38 -9.94 -2.30 -6.98
C ALA A 38 -10.02 -2.59 -8.48
N TYR A 39 -10.90 -3.51 -8.84
CA TYR A 39 -11.31 -3.76 -10.22
C TYR A 39 -12.68 -3.14 -10.45
N ALA A 40 -12.84 -2.42 -11.56
CA ALA A 40 -14.08 -1.81 -11.97
C ALA A 40 -14.41 -2.25 -13.39
N SER A 41 -15.62 -2.81 -13.56
CA SER A 41 -16.21 -3.11 -14.86
C SER A 41 -17.29 -2.08 -15.19
N LYS A 42 -17.97 -2.25 -16.32
CA LYS A 42 -19.11 -1.40 -16.69
C LYS A 42 -20.28 -1.49 -15.70
N THR A 43 -20.39 -2.59 -14.96
CA THR A 43 -21.57 -2.90 -14.14
C THR A 43 -21.25 -3.13 -12.67
N GLN A 44 -20.00 -3.42 -12.32
CA GLN A 44 -19.61 -3.82 -10.97
C GLN A 44 -18.25 -3.26 -10.59
N HIS A 45 -17.98 -3.26 -9.28
CA HIS A 45 -16.68 -2.95 -8.72
C HIS A 45 -16.40 -3.89 -7.55
N ALA A 46 -15.13 -4.28 -7.38
CA ALA A 46 -14.71 -5.15 -6.30
C ALA A 46 -13.31 -4.76 -5.81
N LEU A 47 -13.08 -4.88 -4.50
CA LEU A 47 -11.73 -4.91 -3.95
C LEU A 47 -11.10 -6.26 -4.25
N CYS A 48 -9.96 -6.25 -4.92
CA CYS A 48 -9.29 -7.47 -5.37
C CYS A 48 -8.04 -7.79 -4.55
N ASN A 49 -7.38 -6.78 -3.99
CA ASN A 49 -6.18 -6.97 -3.18
C ASN A 49 -6.01 -5.78 -2.23
N ALA A 50 -5.42 -6.03 -1.06
CA ALA A 50 -5.10 -5.02 -0.06
C ALA A 50 -3.77 -5.36 0.61
N ARG A 51 -2.89 -4.37 0.75
CA ARG A 51 -1.61 -4.52 1.44
C ARG A 51 -1.39 -3.37 2.40
N LEU A 52 -0.81 -3.68 3.57
CA LEU A 52 -0.36 -2.66 4.50
C LEU A 52 0.98 -2.09 4.02
N PHE A 53 1.09 -0.77 3.90
CA PHE A 53 2.37 -0.12 3.68
C PHE A 53 3.14 -0.07 5.00
N LEU A 54 4.38 -0.58 4.99
CA LEU A 54 5.30 -0.50 6.12
C LEU A 54 6.33 0.61 5.87
N PRO A 55 6.30 1.70 6.64
CA PRO A 55 7.34 2.72 6.60
C PRO A 55 8.71 2.11 6.89
N GLN A 56 9.78 2.74 6.41
CA GLN A 56 11.15 2.22 6.57
C GLN A 56 11.53 1.97 8.04
N GLU A 57 11.08 2.81 8.97
CA GLU A 57 11.28 2.61 10.42
C GLU A 57 10.68 1.29 10.97
N TRP A 58 9.70 0.70 10.28
CA TRP A 58 9.19 -0.63 10.60
C TRP A 58 10.09 -1.71 10.05
N THR A 59 10.46 -1.64 8.77
CA THR A 59 11.29 -2.67 8.14
C THR A 59 12.70 -2.72 8.72
N ASP A 60 13.21 -1.60 9.23
CA ASP A 60 14.49 -1.52 9.93
C ASP A 60 14.43 -2.12 11.35
N ASN A 61 13.22 -2.31 11.91
CA ASN A 61 12.99 -2.88 13.23
C ASN A 61 12.24 -4.22 13.15
N LYS A 62 12.96 -5.28 12.78
CA LYS A 62 12.42 -6.64 12.60
C LYS A 62 11.75 -7.19 13.85
N SER A 63 12.27 -6.90 15.05
CA SER A 63 11.66 -7.36 16.31
C SER A 63 10.31 -6.70 16.57
N ARG A 64 10.15 -5.40 16.24
CA ARG A 64 8.87 -4.69 16.28
C ARG A 64 7.86 -5.30 15.30
N CYS A 65 8.30 -5.64 14.07
CA CYS A 65 7.45 -6.31 13.09
C CYS A 65 6.98 -7.68 13.58
N ALA A 66 7.90 -8.51 14.09
CA ALA A 66 7.58 -9.83 14.63
C ALA A 66 6.61 -9.73 15.82
N ALA A 67 6.84 -8.81 16.75
CA ALA A 67 5.95 -8.57 17.88
C ALA A 67 4.54 -8.11 17.47
N ALA A 68 4.41 -7.44 16.33
CA ALA A 68 3.13 -7.02 15.75
C ALA A 68 2.47 -8.12 14.87
N GLY A 69 3.07 -9.31 14.75
CA GLY A 69 2.54 -10.42 13.96
C GLY A 69 2.62 -10.21 12.44
N ILE A 70 3.51 -9.31 11.99
CA ILE A 70 3.72 -9.09 10.56
C ILE A 70 4.48 -10.30 9.99
N PRO A 71 4.10 -10.87 8.83
CA PRO A 71 4.87 -11.94 8.20
C PRO A 71 6.27 -11.47 7.76
N GLU A 72 7.29 -12.32 7.91
CA GLU A 72 8.69 -11.98 7.63
C GLU A 72 8.91 -11.43 6.22
N GLN A 73 8.27 -12.04 5.22
CA GLN A 73 8.34 -11.62 3.83
C GLN A 73 7.85 -10.18 3.58
N ALA A 74 7.02 -9.64 4.47
CA ALA A 74 6.48 -8.29 4.33
C ALA A 74 7.46 -7.20 4.81
N TYR A 75 8.42 -7.54 5.69
CA TYR A 75 9.42 -6.60 6.21
C TYR A 75 10.88 -7.00 5.94
N ALA A 76 11.11 -8.07 5.18
CA ALA A 76 12.44 -8.49 4.75
C ALA A 76 13.19 -7.39 3.98
N THR A 77 12.46 -6.65 3.13
CA THR A 77 12.94 -5.47 2.41
C THR A 77 11.88 -4.38 2.41
N HIS A 78 12.30 -3.12 2.49
CA HIS A 78 11.40 -1.99 2.37
C HIS A 78 10.84 -1.90 0.95
N LYS A 79 9.52 -1.74 0.84
CA LYS A 79 8.80 -1.60 -0.44
C LYS A 79 8.03 -0.29 -0.45
N SER A 80 8.27 0.53 -1.46
CA SER A 80 7.44 1.70 -1.74
C SER A 80 6.01 1.28 -2.08
N ARG A 81 5.06 2.21 -1.94
CA ARG A 81 3.65 1.99 -2.33
C ARG A 81 3.52 1.57 -3.80
N GLY A 82 4.33 2.14 -4.70
CA GLY A 82 4.34 1.75 -6.11
C GLY A 82 4.83 0.32 -6.33
N GLN A 83 5.86 -0.12 -5.60
CA GLN A 83 6.32 -1.51 -5.65
C GLN A 83 5.24 -2.48 -5.13
N LEU A 84 4.54 -2.11 -4.05
CA LEU A 84 3.38 -2.89 -3.59
C LEU A 84 2.29 -2.99 -4.66
N CYS A 85 1.97 -1.89 -5.34
CA CYS A 85 1.00 -1.91 -6.46
C CYS A 85 1.44 -2.86 -7.58
N LEU A 86 2.71 -2.84 -7.99
CA LEU A 86 3.22 -3.73 -9.04
C LEU A 86 3.17 -5.20 -8.61
N GLU A 87 3.55 -5.51 -7.36
CA GLU A 87 3.43 -6.88 -6.84
C GLU A 87 1.97 -7.36 -6.76
N MET A 88 1.05 -6.46 -6.41
CA MET A 88 -0.39 -6.77 -6.41
C MET A 88 -0.90 -7.01 -7.84
N LEU A 89 -0.42 -6.22 -8.81
CA LEU A 89 -0.76 -6.38 -10.22
C LEU A 89 -0.21 -7.70 -10.78
N GLU A 90 1.05 -8.03 -10.50
CA GLU A 90 1.67 -9.29 -10.93
C GLU A 90 0.92 -10.49 -10.36
N GLN A 91 0.54 -10.43 -9.08
CA GLN A 91 -0.17 -11.52 -8.40
C GLN A 91 -1.61 -11.72 -8.89
N SER A 92 -2.33 -10.64 -9.21
CA SER A 92 -3.79 -10.68 -9.42
C SER A 92 -4.27 -10.20 -10.79
N GLY A 93 -3.46 -9.42 -11.51
CA GLY A 93 -3.84 -8.75 -12.75
C GLY A 93 -4.14 -9.73 -13.89
N GLY A 94 -3.49 -10.89 -13.93
CA GLY A 94 -3.77 -11.93 -14.93
C GLY A 94 -5.18 -12.51 -14.86
N PHE A 95 -5.85 -12.40 -13.71
CA PHE A 95 -7.23 -12.87 -13.51
C PHE A 95 -8.28 -11.79 -13.77
N LEU A 96 -7.85 -10.56 -14.05
CA LEU A 96 -8.73 -9.39 -14.14
C LEU A 96 -8.59 -8.80 -15.55
N PRO A 97 -9.47 -9.12 -16.51
CA PRO A 97 -9.36 -8.56 -17.86
C PRO A 97 -9.43 -7.02 -17.84
N HIS A 98 -8.36 -6.33 -18.24
CA HIS A 98 -8.31 -4.87 -18.21
C HIS A 98 -7.51 -4.31 -19.38
N ALA A 99 -7.88 -3.10 -19.84
CA ALA A 99 -7.13 -2.36 -20.85
C ALA A 99 -6.37 -1.16 -20.27
N TRP A 100 -6.69 -0.77 -19.03
CA TRP A 100 -6.16 0.41 -18.38
C TRP A 100 -5.92 0.14 -16.90
N ILE A 101 -4.89 0.76 -16.36
CA ILE A 101 -4.61 0.82 -14.93
C ILE A 101 -4.64 2.29 -14.54
N THR A 102 -5.31 2.58 -13.42
CA THR A 102 -5.44 3.93 -12.86
C THR A 102 -4.95 3.93 -11.42
N GLY A 103 -4.51 5.09 -10.93
CA GLY A 103 -4.18 5.28 -9.53
C GLY A 103 -4.03 6.75 -9.15
N ASP A 104 -3.70 7.00 -7.88
CA ASP A 104 -3.52 8.36 -7.36
C ASP A 104 -2.39 9.15 -8.07
N ASP A 105 -2.35 10.47 -7.85
CA ASP A 105 -1.32 11.34 -8.45
C ASP A 105 0.10 10.95 -8.01
N LYS A 106 0.25 10.46 -6.78
CA LYS A 106 1.55 10.12 -6.18
C LYS A 106 2.17 8.89 -6.83
N LEU A 107 1.36 7.94 -7.29
CA LEU A 107 1.78 6.79 -8.09
C LEU A 107 2.26 7.24 -9.48
N GLY A 108 1.71 8.32 -10.03
CA GLY A 108 2.14 8.88 -11.33
C GLY A 108 3.48 9.64 -11.32
N ARG A 109 3.95 10.10 -10.15
CA ARG A 109 5.21 10.86 -10.01
C ARG A 109 6.46 10.05 -10.40
N PRO A 110 6.68 8.82 -9.87
CA PRO A 110 7.81 8.00 -10.31
C PRO A 110 7.66 7.55 -11.77
N THR A 111 8.64 7.92 -12.61
CA THR A 111 8.64 7.55 -14.04
C THR A 111 8.64 6.04 -14.26
N TRP A 112 9.33 5.29 -13.41
CA TRP A 112 9.42 3.83 -13.51
C TRP A 112 8.07 3.14 -13.32
N PHE A 113 7.19 3.68 -12.47
CA PHE A 113 5.88 3.08 -12.21
C PHE A 113 4.96 3.20 -13.43
N ARG A 114 5.09 4.29 -14.19
CA ARG A 114 4.30 4.52 -15.42
C ARG A 114 4.75 3.68 -16.62
N ARG A 115 5.92 3.05 -16.54
CA ARG A 115 6.53 2.24 -17.62
C ARG A 115 6.48 0.74 -17.35
N ALA A 116 6.05 0.34 -16.16
CA ALA A 116 5.92 -1.05 -15.76
C ALA A 116 4.78 -1.74 -16.49
#